data_AF-A0AAE5CP56-F1
#
_entry.id   AF-A0AAE5CP56-F1
#
_cell.length_a   1.000
_cell.length_b   1.000
_cell.length_c   1.000
_cell.angle_alpha   90.00
_cell.angle_beta   90.00
_cell.angle_gamma   90.00
#
_symmetry.space_group_name_H-M   'P 1'
#
loop_
_entity.id
_entity.type
_entity.pdbx_description
1 polymer ?
#
loop_
_entity_poly.entity_id
_entity_poly.type
_entity_poly.pdbx_seq_one_letter_code
_entity_poly.pdbx_strand_id
1 'polypeptide(L)'
;MHRRFSLAVLALFVAFFALSLLAAGCAPRASGSEDPTPVDPVPSASYVDLVLFFADDQAMEVLPELRKIEVPSDPSQRVSTPTLVVQELLKGPNDPLLSKTLPPEAKLLSVEVANGVAYVNFSKELQTKHWGGSAGEIMTIWSLVASLTQAEPPESASPISKVQILIEGKTVETLAGHYDISKPLVREVRTDTPFFTSDERAKELQKRVDAGEDEWRRDPLQVAKIEGPARGLLPDLEYVLKSESAGRAEVEVVHEGKTYKILLVQPVKQGEGGVWVIGEITG
;
A
#
# COMPACT_ATOMS: atom_id res chain seq x y z
N MET A 1 -2.07 65.43 -18.97
CA MET A 1 -2.64 66.54 -18.19
C MET A 1 -1.97 66.53 -16.82
N HIS A 2 -0.81 67.21 -16.71
CA HIS A 2 -0.06 67.37 -15.46
C HIS A 2 -0.52 68.63 -14.75
N ARG A 3 -0.74 68.60 -13.43
CA ARG A 3 -0.79 69.83 -12.61
C ARG A 3 0.01 69.66 -11.33
N ARG A 4 1.11 70.43 -11.30
CA ARG A 4 1.90 70.85 -10.14
C ARG A 4 1.21 72.04 -9.47
N PHE A 5 1.26 72.14 -8.14
CA PHE A 5 1.04 73.36 -7.34
C PHE A 5 1.41 73.03 -5.88
N SER A 6 2.02 73.87 -5.04
CA SER A 6 3.12 74.85 -5.15
C SER A 6 3.58 75.03 -3.69
N LEU A 7 4.89 74.94 -3.42
CA LEU A 7 5.47 75.38 -2.15
C LEU A 7 5.33 76.90 -2.05
N ALA A 8 4.54 77.42 -1.11
CA ALA A 8 4.68 78.77 -0.54
C ALA A 8 3.50 79.13 0.39
N VAL A 9 3.39 78.50 1.57
CA VAL A 9 2.74 79.13 2.74
C VAL A 9 3.49 78.68 3.99
N LEU A 10 4.78 79.00 4.01
CA LEU A 10 5.60 79.04 5.22
C LEU A 10 5.51 80.48 5.73
N ALA A 11 5.37 80.65 7.04
CA ALA A 11 5.51 81.90 7.81
C ALA A 11 4.31 82.86 7.85
N LEU A 12 3.40 82.59 8.80
CA LEU A 12 2.76 83.54 9.74
C LEU A 12 1.63 82.71 10.38
N PHE A 13 1.78 82.15 11.58
CA PHE A 13 1.33 82.81 12.80
C PHE A 13 1.99 82.08 13.97
N VAL A 14 3.30 82.28 14.10
CA VAL A 14 3.92 82.33 15.43
C VAL A 14 3.30 83.53 16.14
N ALA A 15 2.93 83.34 17.42
CA ALA A 15 2.39 84.35 18.33
C ALA A 15 0.88 84.61 18.29
N PHE A 16 0.10 83.62 18.74
CA PHE A 16 -1.01 83.95 19.62
C PHE A 16 -1.10 82.90 20.74
N PHE A 17 -0.90 83.39 21.97
CA PHE A 17 -1.28 82.76 23.23
C PHE A 17 -0.46 81.57 23.72
N ALA A 18 0.64 81.95 24.37
CA ALA A 18 0.95 81.41 25.69
C ALA A 18 -0.31 81.34 26.58
N LEU A 19 -0.27 80.38 27.52
CA LEU A 19 -1.14 80.23 28.69
C LEU A 19 -2.30 79.23 28.57
N SER A 20 -1.97 77.94 28.54
CA SER A 20 -2.63 76.98 29.42
C SER A 20 -1.62 75.93 29.89
N LEU A 21 -1.08 76.15 31.09
CA LEU A 21 -0.58 75.04 31.89
C LEU A 21 -1.78 74.10 32.16
N LEU A 22 -1.58 72.80 32.04
CA LEU A 22 -1.66 71.83 33.14
C LEU A 22 -1.82 70.39 32.62
N ALA A 23 -1.29 69.47 33.41
CA ALA A 23 -1.49 68.03 33.38
C ALA A 23 -0.60 67.22 32.43
N ALA A 24 0.49 66.74 33.04
CA ALA A 24 1.24 65.56 32.66
C ALA A 24 0.32 64.35 32.39
N GLY A 25 0.72 63.55 31.41
CA GLY A 25 0.11 62.27 31.08
C GLY A 25 0.85 61.57 29.95
N CYS A 26 2.14 61.28 30.16
CA CYS A 26 2.84 60.32 29.30
C CYS A 26 2.24 58.93 29.53
N ALA A 27 1.29 58.52 28.68
CA ALA A 27 0.96 57.11 28.53
C ALA A 27 1.93 56.51 27.50
N PRO A 28 2.72 55.47 27.85
CA PRO A 28 3.49 54.73 26.86
C PRO A 28 2.51 54.13 25.85
N ARG A 29 2.71 54.45 24.57
CA ARG A 29 2.04 53.80 23.45
C ARG A 29 2.45 52.33 23.50
N ALA A 30 1.53 51.46 23.91
CA ALA A 30 1.73 50.02 23.86
C ALA A 30 2.08 49.64 22.41
N SER A 31 3.33 49.24 22.21
CA SER A 31 3.76 48.54 21.01
C SER A 31 2.90 47.28 20.94
N GLY A 32 1.99 47.22 19.97
CA GLY A 32 1.31 45.97 19.65
C GLY A 32 2.37 44.94 19.29
N SER A 33 2.66 44.04 20.22
CA SER A 33 3.21 42.74 19.86
C SER A 33 2.14 42.08 19.00
N GLU A 34 2.42 41.90 17.72
CA GLU A 34 1.68 40.92 16.93
C GLU A 34 1.82 39.59 17.68
N ASP A 35 0.72 39.15 18.27
CA ASP A 35 0.61 37.84 18.88
C ASP A 35 0.96 36.83 17.77
N PRO A 36 1.98 35.96 17.94
CA PRO A 36 2.29 34.99 16.89
C PRO A 36 1.05 34.16 16.65
N THR A 37 0.52 34.24 15.42
CA THR A 37 -0.60 33.40 14.98
C THR A 37 -0.33 31.96 15.40
N PRO A 38 -1.28 31.26 16.02
CA PRO A 38 -1.11 29.86 16.37
C PRO A 38 -0.64 29.08 15.14
N VAL A 39 0.59 28.58 15.18
CA VAL A 39 1.08 27.64 14.17
C VAL A 39 0.45 26.32 14.56
N ASP A 40 -0.54 25.86 13.81
CA ASP A 40 -1.08 24.53 13.99
C ASP A 40 0.09 23.54 13.94
N PRO A 41 0.25 22.66 14.95
CA PRO A 41 1.36 21.72 14.95
C PRO A 41 1.22 20.83 13.71
N VAL A 42 2.22 20.88 12.82
CA VAL A 42 2.32 19.93 11.71
C VAL A 42 2.36 18.54 12.32
N PRO A 43 1.38 17.65 12.03
CA PRO A 43 1.39 16.30 12.57
C PRO A 43 2.74 15.65 12.29
N SER A 44 3.37 15.05 13.31
CA SER A 44 4.70 14.45 13.16
C SER A 44 4.69 13.16 12.32
N ALA A 45 3.51 12.61 12.08
CA ALA A 45 3.31 11.34 11.38
C ALA A 45 2.29 11.44 10.24
N SER A 46 2.60 10.75 9.14
CA SER A 46 1.71 10.46 8.01
C SER A 46 1.53 8.94 7.89
N TYR A 47 0.67 8.48 6.99
CA TYR A 47 0.39 7.06 6.82
C TYR A 47 0.41 6.65 5.35
N VAL A 48 0.82 5.41 5.12
CA VAL A 48 0.75 4.73 3.81
C VAL A 48 0.04 3.40 4.02
N ASP A 49 -0.93 3.10 3.16
CA ASP A 49 -1.59 1.80 3.13
C ASP A 49 -0.83 0.88 2.16
N LEU A 50 -0.45 -0.31 2.63
CA LEU A 50 0.26 -1.32 1.86
C LEU A 50 -0.61 -2.56 1.68
N VAL A 51 -0.49 -3.22 0.53
CA VAL A 51 -1.02 -4.56 0.29
C VAL A 51 0.14 -5.53 0.24
N LEU A 52 0.21 -6.44 1.21
CA LEU A 52 1.30 -7.39 1.39
C LEU A 52 0.77 -8.81 1.17
N PHE A 53 1.43 -9.60 0.34
CA PHE A 53 0.98 -10.96 0.02
C PHE A 53 1.78 -11.99 0.81
N PHE A 54 1.09 -12.82 1.59
CA PHE A 54 1.69 -13.86 2.45
C PHE A 54 1.09 -15.22 2.13
N ALA A 55 1.81 -16.31 2.41
CA ALA A 55 1.33 -17.65 2.10
C ALA A 55 0.09 -18.00 2.92
N ASP A 56 -0.83 -18.77 2.35
CA ASP A 56 -1.90 -19.41 3.10
C ASP A 56 -1.37 -20.54 4.02
N ASP A 57 -2.29 -21.25 4.67
CA ASP A 57 -1.97 -22.31 5.63
C ASP A 57 -1.44 -23.61 4.98
N GLN A 58 -1.55 -23.75 3.66
CA GLN A 58 -1.11 -24.93 2.91
C GLN A 58 -0.02 -24.63 1.88
N ALA A 59 0.50 -23.40 1.83
CA ALA A 59 1.44 -22.90 0.82
C ALA A 59 0.93 -23.10 -0.63
N MET A 60 -0.37 -22.89 -0.84
CA MET A 60 -1.04 -23.04 -2.14
C MET A 60 -1.28 -21.68 -2.81
N GLU A 61 -1.55 -20.64 -2.03
CA GLU A 61 -1.72 -19.26 -2.52
C GLU A 61 -0.93 -18.26 -1.68
N VAL A 62 -0.68 -17.07 -2.26
CA VAL A 62 -0.32 -15.89 -1.48
C VAL A 62 -1.52 -14.95 -1.41
N LEU A 63 -1.94 -14.59 -0.20
CA LEU A 63 -3.16 -13.84 0.07
C LEU A 63 -2.84 -12.46 0.65
N PRO A 64 -3.66 -11.44 0.36
CA PRO A 64 -3.40 -10.06 0.75
C PRO A 64 -3.63 -9.84 2.25
N GLU A 65 -2.75 -9.04 2.84
CA GLU A 65 -2.92 -8.36 4.12
C GLU A 65 -2.79 -6.86 3.88
N LEU A 66 -3.82 -6.09 4.25
CA LEU A 66 -3.79 -4.63 4.20
C LEU A 66 -3.16 -4.09 5.48
N ARG A 67 -2.12 -3.28 5.35
CA ARG A 67 -1.38 -2.74 6.48
C ARG A 67 -1.23 -1.23 6.36
N LYS A 68 -1.74 -0.51 7.36
CA LYS A 68 -1.52 0.93 7.51
C LYS A 68 -0.22 1.19 8.27
N ILE A 69 0.75 1.79 7.59
CA ILE A 69 2.09 2.05 8.11
C ILE A 69 2.25 3.52 8.42
N GLU A 70 2.70 3.82 9.64
CA GLU A 70 3.13 5.16 10.02
C GLU A 70 4.47 5.50 9.35
N VAL A 71 4.55 6.67 8.71
CA VAL A 71 5.76 7.17 8.05
C VAL A 71 6.01 8.63 8.46
N PRO A 72 7.26 9.13 8.37
CA PRO A 72 7.55 10.53 8.62
C PRO A 72 6.66 11.47 7.79
N SER A 73 6.17 12.56 8.38
CA SER A 73 5.34 13.51 7.62
C SER A 73 6.08 14.17 6.46
N ASP A 74 7.37 14.47 6.64
CA ASP A 74 8.25 14.99 5.60
C ASP A 74 8.59 13.88 4.57
N PRO A 75 8.14 13.99 3.31
CA PRO A 75 8.42 12.99 2.28
C PRO A 75 9.91 12.75 2.02
N SER A 76 10.77 13.75 2.26
CA SER A 76 12.22 13.62 2.07
C SER A 76 12.89 12.68 3.08
N GLN A 77 12.21 12.37 4.19
CA GLN A 77 12.67 11.45 5.23
C GLN A 77 12.08 10.04 5.07
N ARG A 78 11.17 9.84 4.11
CA ARG A 78 10.55 8.54 3.86
C ARG A 78 11.47 7.69 2.97
N VAL A 79 11.51 6.40 3.25
CA VAL A 79 11.96 5.42 2.26
C VAL A 79 10.87 5.24 1.19
N SER A 80 11.23 4.74 0.02
CA SER A 80 10.26 4.51 -1.06
C SER A 80 9.21 3.45 -0.68
N THR A 81 8.00 3.54 -1.22
CA THR A 81 6.93 2.53 -1.00
C THR A 81 7.39 1.11 -1.35
N PRO A 82 8.10 0.84 -2.48
CA PRO A 82 8.65 -0.49 -2.75
C PRO A 82 9.64 -0.99 -1.69
N THR A 83 10.45 -0.08 -1.12
CA THR A 83 11.33 -0.42 0.02
C THR A 83 10.52 -0.80 1.26
N LEU A 84 9.48 -0.01 1.59
CA LEU A 84 8.58 -0.31 2.72
C LEU A 84 7.89 -1.66 2.55
N VAL A 85 7.38 -1.97 1.37
CA VAL A 85 6.72 -3.26 1.08
C VAL A 85 7.64 -4.43 1.44
N VAL A 86 8.89 -4.42 0.98
CA VAL A 86 9.82 -5.53 1.26
C VAL A 86 10.23 -5.58 2.73
N GLN A 87 10.40 -4.42 3.38
CA GLN A 87 10.67 -4.35 4.82
C GLN A 87 9.51 -4.94 5.65
N GLU A 88 8.27 -4.67 5.26
CA GLU A 88 7.09 -5.20 5.94
C GLU A 88 6.87 -6.70 5.67
N LEU A 89 7.18 -7.18 4.45
CA LEU A 89 7.17 -8.61 4.14
C LEU A 89 8.17 -9.38 5.02
N LEU A 90 9.37 -8.83 5.25
CA LEU A 90 10.39 -9.45 6.12
C LEU A 90 9.93 -9.57 7.59
N LYS A 91 9.08 -8.66 8.06
CA LYS A 91 8.48 -8.76 9.41
C LYS A 91 7.53 -9.96 9.51
N GLY A 92 6.90 -10.34 8.40
CA GLY A 92 5.88 -11.39 8.33
C GLY A 92 4.46 -10.84 8.47
N PRO A 93 3.43 -11.69 8.35
CA PRO A 93 2.04 -11.30 8.49
C PRO A 93 1.68 -10.96 9.95
N ASN A 94 0.69 -10.09 10.11
CA ASN A 94 -0.03 -9.88 11.36
C ASN A 94 -1.25 -10.80 11.47
N ASP A 95 -1.83 -11.20 10.33
CA ASP A 95 -2.92 -12.15 10.28
C ASP A 95 -2.44 -13.56 10.66
N PRO A 96 -2.96 -14.19 11.73
CA PRO A 96 -2.57 -15.53 12.15
C PRO A 96 -3.00 -16.65 11.18
N LEU A 97 -3.84 -16.35 10.18
CA LEU A 97 -4.21 -17.27 9.10
C LEU A 97 -3.22 -17.26 7.93
N LEU A 98 -2.20 -16.42 7.99
CA LEU A 98 -1.18 -16.30 6.96
C LEU A 98 0.21 -16.69 7.51
N SER A 99 1.08 -17.11 6.60
CA SER A 99 2.42 -17.58 6.90
C SER A 99 3.50 -16.73 6.23
N LYS A 100 4.67 -16.65 6.87
CA LYS A 100 5.83 -15.92 6.33
C LYS A 100 6.27 -16.50 4.98
N THR A 101 6.70 -15.60 4.10
CA THR A 101 7.19 -15.92 2.75
C THR A 101 8.65 -15.54 2.54
N LEU A 102 9.29 -14.91 3.53
CA LEU A 102 10.73 -14.63 3.54
C LEU A 102 11.37 -15.22 4.80
N PRO A 103 12.57 -15.83 4.71
CA PRO A 103 13.33 -16.28 5.87
C PRO A 103 13.63 -15.10 6.81
N PRO A 104 13.48 -15.26 8.14
CA PRO A 104 13.72 -14.17 9.09
C PRO A 104 15.18 -13.69 9.12
N GLU A 105 16.13 -14.50 8.64
CA GLU A 105 17.54 -14.15 8.52
C GLU A 105 17.87 -13.31 7.28
N ALA A 106 16.98 -13.29 6.28
CA ALA A 106 17.18 -12.51 5.06
C ALA A 106 17.21 -11.00 5.38
N LYS A 107 18.11 -10.27 4.72
CA LYS A 107 18.20 -8.81 4.85
C LYS A 107 17.97 -8.16 3.51
N LEU A 108 17.18 -7.09 3.50
CA LEU A 108 17.08 -6.19 2.37
C LEU A 108 18.33 -5.32 2.29
N LEU A 109 19.04 -5.35 1.17
CA LEU A 109 20.20 -4.51 0.89
C LEU A 109 19.80 -3.24 0.13
N SER A 110 18.98 -3.38 -0.91
CA SER A 110 18.44 -2.24 -1.67
C SER A 110 17.17 -2.61 -2.45
N VAL A 111 16.38 -1.59 -2.79
CA VAL A 111 15.32 -1.67 -3.80
C VAL A 111 15.53 -0.51 -4.76
N GLU A 112 15.62 -0.82 -6.05
CA GLU A 112 15.73 0.18 -7.11
C GLU A 112 14.62 -0.06 -8.13
N VAL A 113 13.93 1.00 -8.57
CA VAL A 113 12.90 0.90 -9.61
C VAL A 113 13.36 1.63 -10.86
N ALA A 114 13.45 0.90 -11.97
CA ALA A 114 13.81 1.46 -13.26
C ALA A 114 13.06 0.74 -14.38
N ASN A 115 12.51 1.52 -15.32
CA ASN A 115 11.80 1.02 -16.50
C ASN A 115 10.67 0.01 -16.16
N GLY A 116 9.93 0.26 -15.08
CA GLY A 116 8.86 -0.64 -14.61
C GLY A 116 9.31 -1.94 -13.97
N VAL A 117 10.62 -2.09 -13.68
CA VAL A 117 11.20 -3.24 -12.97
C VAL A 117 11.67 -2.80 -11.58
N ALA A 118 11.22 -3.52 -10.55
CA ALA A 118 11.79 -3.42 -9.20
C ALA A 118 12.94 -4.42 -9.03
N TYR A 119 14.15 -3.93 -8.87
CA TYR A 119 15.34 -4.72 -8.54
C TYR A 119 15.48 -4.80 -7.02
N VAL A 120 15.26 -5.99 -6.47
CA VAL A 120 15.24 -6.21 -5.02
C VAL A 120 16.47 -7.01 -4.65
N ASN A 121 17.42 -6.35 -4.01
CA ASN A 121 18.69 -6.94 -3.64
C ASN A 121 18.66 -7.40 -2.19
N PHE A 122 18.84 -8.69 -1.97
CA PHE A 122 18.87 -9.31 -0.66
C PHE A 122 20.27 -9.81 -0.30
N SER A 123 20.49 -10.02 0.99
CA SER A 123 21.64 -10.77 1.47
C SER A 123 21.54 -12.26 1.11
N LYS A 124 22.69 -12.95 1.12
CA LYS A 124 22.76 -14.40 0.84
C LYS A 124 21.86 -15.29 1.71
N GLU A 125 21.43 -14.81 2.87
CA GLU A 125 20.53 -15.55 3.77
C GLU A 125 19.16 -15.81 3.16
N LEU A 126 18.70 -14.99 2.20
CA LEU A 126 17.46 -15.29 1.45
C LEU A 126 17.50 -16.70 0.82
N GLN A 127 18.66 -17.10 0.30
CA GLN A 127 18.85 -18.41 -0.33
C GLN A 127 19.41 -19.44 0.65
N THR A 128 20.44 -19.10 1.43
CA THR A 128 21.13 -20.06 2.31
C THR A 128 20.36 -20.44 3.57
N LYS A 129 19.36 -19.63 3.97
CA LYS A 129 18.42 -19.91 5.07
C LYS A 129 16.99 -20.12 4.56
N HIS A 130 16.81 -20.25 3.26
CA HIS A 130 15.52 -20.60 2.69
C HIS A 130 15.06 -21.97 3.23
N TRP A 131 13.79 -22.08 3.60
CA TRP A 131 13.18 -23.35 4.00
C TRP A 131 13.15 -24.40 2.87
N GLY A 132 13.40 -23.96 1.64
CA GLY A 132 13.54 -24.81 0.47
C GLY A 132 12.20 -25.36 -0.05
N GLY A 133 12.31 -26.34 -0.96
CA GLY A 133 11.16 -26.99 -1.60
C GLY A 133 10.47 -26.12 -2.64
N SER A 134 9.81 -26.77 -3.61
CA SER A 134 9.13 -26.08 -4.72
C SER A 134 8.03 -25.14 -4.22
N ALA A 135 7.21 -25.57 -3.25
CA ALA A 135 6.15 -24.74 -2.67
C ALA A 135 6.73 -23.54 -1.90
N GLY A 136 7.76 -23.76 -1.08
CA GLY A 136 8.40 -22.68 -0.35
C GLY A 136 9.02 -21.62 -1.26
N GLU A 137 9.68 -22.04 -2.34
CA GLU A 137 10.28 -21.14 -3.32
C GLU A 137 9.23 -20.34 -4.08
N ILE A 138 8.14 -20.99 -4.52
CA ILE A 138 7.10 -20.32 -5.29
C ILE A 138 6.32 -19.31 -4.44
N MET A 139 6.08 -19.60 -3.14
CA MET A 139 5.47 -18.66 -2.21
C MET A 139 6.31 -17.39 -2.03
N THR A 140 7.63 -17.53 -1.87
CA THR A 140 8.56 -16.40 -1.79
C THR A 140 8.47 -15.52 -3.03
N ILE A 141 8.49 -16.15 -4.22
CA ILE A 141 8.45 -15.45 -5.50
C ILE A 141 7.10 -14.75 -5.70
N TRP A 142 5.99 -15.46 -5.54
CA TRP A 142 4.65 -14.88 -5.72
C TRP A 142 4.38 -13.76 -4.72
N SER A 143 4.81 -13.90 -3.47
CA SER A 143 4.70 -12.87 -2.44
C SER A 143 5.38 -11.57 -2.85
N LEU A 144 6.64 -11.65 -3.28
CA LEU A 144 7.41 -10.48 -3.74
C LEU A 144 6.79 -9.86 -4.99
N VAL A 145 6.48 -10.69 -6.00
CA VAL A 145 5.90 -10.21 -7.26
C VAL A 145 4.55 -9.56 -7.03
N ALA A 146 3.61 -10.21 -6.33
CA ALA A 146 2.26 -9.68 -6.11
C ALA A 146 2.27 -8.38 -5.30
N SER A 147 3.11 -8.29 -4.26
CA SER A 147 3.18 -7.10 -3.40
C SER A 147 3.84 -5.91 -4.09
N LEU A 148 5.01 -6.12 -4.71
CA LEU A 148 5.79 -5.01 -5.30
C LEU A 148 5.14 -4.42 -6.54
N THR A 149 4.46 -5.24 -7.31
CA THR A 149 3.82 -4.77 -8.53
C THR A 149 2.49 -4.04 -8.23
N GLN A 150 1.97 -4.11 -6.99
CA GLN A 150 0.89 -3.26 -6.49
C GLN A 150 1.39 -2.05 -5.70
N ALA A 151 2.69 -1.97 -5.44
CA ALA A 151 3.28 -0.84 -4.75
C ALA A 151 3.22 0.41 -5.63
N GLU A 152 2.92 1.55 -4.99
CA GLU A 152 3.07 2.84 -5.65
C GLU A 152 4.53 3.03 -6.08
N PRO A 153 4.81 3.31 -7.36
CA PRO A 153 6.16 3.56 -7.81
C PRO A 153 6.66 4.91 -7.26
N PRO A 154 8.00 5.11 -7.17
CA PRO A 154 8.55 6.45 -7.01
C PRO A 154 8.04 7.41 -8.11
N GLU A 155 7.89 8.69 -7.81
CA GLU A 155 7.33 9.69 -8.75
C GLU A 155 8.05 9.73 -10.11
N SER A 156 9.35 9.42 -10.13
CA SER A 156 10.18 9.41 -11.34
C SER A 156 10.12 8.10 -12.13
N ALA A 157 9.35 7.11 -11.67
CA ALA A 157 9.34 5.76 -12.23
C ALA A 157 7.97 5.38 -12.79
N SER A 158 8.00 4.55 -13.84
CA SER A 158 6.79 3.90 -14.35
C SER A 158 6.23 2.89 -13.34
N PRO A 159 4.92 2.57 -13.40
CA PRO A 159 4.32 1.51 -12.61
C PRO A 159 5.12 0.20 -12.67
N ILE A 160 5.25 -0.46 -11.52
CA ILE A 160 6.03 -1.68 -11.39
C ILE A 160 5.22 -2.83 -11.99
N SER A 161 5.73 -3.40 -13.08
CA SER A 161 5.13 -4.57 -13.75
C SER A 161 5.98 -5.82 -13.62
N LYS A 162 7.25 -5.68 -13.20
CA LYS A 162 8.21 -6.77 -13.06
C LYS A 162 9.05 -6.64 -11.80
N VAL A 163 9.54 -7.78 -11.30
CA VAL A 163 10.45 -7.85 -10.17
C VAL A 163 11.67 -8.69 -10.54
N GLN A 164 12.87 -8.14 -10.36
CA GLN A 164 14.12 -8.89 -10.43
C GLN A 164 14.65 -9.10 -9.02
N ILE A 165 14.78 -10.36 -8.61
CA ILE A 165 15.39 -10.73 -7.34
C ILE A 165 16.90 -10.83 -7.56
N LEU A 166 17.67 -10.20 -6.67
CA LEU A 166 19.13 -10.24 -6.66
C LEU A 166 19.64 -10.72 -5.29
N ILE A 167 20.77 -11.41 -5.31
CA ILE A 167 21.49 -11.83 -4.10
C ILE A 167 22.89 -11.23 -4.14
N GLU A 168 23.23 -10.39 -3.16
CA GLU A 168 24.52 -9.70 -3.09
C GLU A 168 24.86 -8.97 -4.42
N GLY A 169 23.85 -8.32 -5.01
CA GLY A 169 23.95 -7.57 -6.26
C GLY A 169 24.00 -8.42 -7.54
N LYS A 170 23.83 -9.74 -7.45
CA LYS A 170 23.91 -10.66 -8.60
C LYS A 170 22.57 -11.32 -8.89
N THR A 171 22.29 -11.53 -10.17
CA THR A 171 21.25 -12.45 -10.60
C THR A 171 21.63 -13.87 -10.22
N VAL A 172 20.65 -14.66 -9.80
CA VAL A 172 20.81 -16.09 -9.52
C VAL A 172 19.78 -16.87 -10.34
N GLU A 173 20.03 -18.15 -10.59
CA GLU A 173 19.09 -18.98 -11.35
C GLU A 173 17.85 -19.33 -10.52
N THR A 174 18.01 -19.70 -9.25
CA THR A 174 16.91 -20.14 -8.38
C THR A 174 17.17 -19.74 -6.92
N LEU A 175 16.15 -19.73 -6.07
CA LEU A 175 16.30 -19.62 -4.60
C LEU A 175 16.48 -20.99 -3.94
N ALA A 176 15.85 -22.03 -4.49
CA ALA A 176 15.86 -23.38 -3.92
C ALA A 176 15.90 -24.51 -4.97
N GLY A 177 16.05 -24.20 -6.25
CA GLY A 177 16.28 -25.18 -7.32
C GLY A 177 15.07 -25.55 -8.18
N HIS A 178 13.93 -24.86 -8.04
CA HIS A 178 12.68 -25.24 -8.72
C HIS A 178 12.11 -24.16 -9.64
N TYR A 179 12.50 -22.88 -9.49
CA TYR A 179 11.95 -21.79 -10.30
C TYR A 179 13.04 -20.86 -10.83
N ASP A 180 13.05 -20.63 -12.16
CA ASP A 180 14.02 -19.73 -12.81
C ASP A 180 13.68 -18.26 -12.49
N ILE A 181 14.60 -17.60 -11.79
CA ILE A 181 14.55 -16.18 -11.43
C ILE A 181 15.73 -15.39 -12.03
N SER A 182 16.43 -15.95 -13.01
CA SER A 182 17.56 -15.31 -13.69
C SER A 182 17.16 -14.06 -14.49
N LYS A 183 15.86 -13.87 -14.74
CA LYS A 183 15.27 -12.74 -15.46
C LYS A 183 14.15 -12.07 -14.63
N PRO A 184 13.78 -10.82 -14.96
CA PRO A 184 12.70 -10.14 -14.27
C PRO A 184 11.37 -10.90 -14.43
N LEU A 185 10.73 -11.14 -13.29
CA LEU A 185 9.49 -11.90 -13.18
C LEU A 185 8.30 -10.97 -13.34
N VAL A 186 7.34 -11.37 -14.17
CA VAL A 186 6.07 -10.64 -14.38
C VAL A 186 5.01 -11.15 -13.42
N ARG A 187 4.00 -10.31 -13.15
CA ARG A 187 2.76 -10.77 -12.52
C ARG A 187 1.87 -11.40 -13.59
N GLU A 188 1.81 -12.73 -13.62
CA GLU A 188 0.96 -13.46 -14.56
C GLU A 188 -0.43 -13.72 -13.98
N VAL A 189 -1.44 -13.78 -14.84
CA VAL A 189 -2.76 -14.28 -14.45
C VAL A 189 -2.74 -15.81 -14.43
N ARG A 190 -2.84 -16.40 -13.24
CA ARG A 190 -2.73 -17.86 -13.03
C ARG A 190 -4.13 -18.51 -13.02
N THR A 191 -4.40 -19.40 -13.97
CA THR A 191 -5.70 -20.11 -14.11
C THR A 191 -5.54 -21.63 -14.27
N ASP A 192 -4.31 -22.12 -14.19
CA ASP A 192 -3.91 -23.51 -14.42
C ASP A 192 -4.26 -24.44 -13.25
N THR A 193 -4.57 -23.89 -12.09
CA THR A 193 -4.93 -24.61 -10.87
C THR A 193 -6.12 -23.97 -10.17
N PRO A 194 -6.97 -24.75 -9.46
CA PRO A 194 -8.03 -24.20 -8.61
C PRO A 194 -7.48 -23.25 -7.56
N PHE A 195 -8.28 -22.27 -7.15
CA PHE A 195 -7.92 -21.38 -6.04
C PHE A 195 -8.20 -22.12 -4.74
N PHE A 196 -7.15 -22.44 -3.99
CA PHE A 196 -7.29 -23.30 -2.82
C PHE A 196 -7.70 -22.49 -1.58
N THR A 197 -8.60 -23.05 -0.78
CA THR A 197 -8.87 -22.59 0.59
C THR A 197 -9.19 -23.83 1.41
N SER A 198 -8.42 -24.07 2.48
CA SER A 198 -8.64 -25.22 3.35
C SER A 198 -9.95 -25.11 4.13
N ASP A 199 -10.50 -26.27 4.54
CA ASP A 199 -11.68 -26.32 5.41
C ASP A 199 -11.43 -25.61 6.74
N GLU A 200 -10.22 -25.74 7.30
CA GLU A 200 -9.79 -25.09 8.53
C GLU A 200 -9.79 -23.57 8.38
N ARG A 201 -9.17 -23.05 7.31
CA ARG A 201 -9.14 -21.62 7.03
C ARG A 201 -10.54 -21.08 6.77
N ALA A 202 -11.35 -21.77 5.96
CA ALA A 202 -12.74 -21.39 5.69
C ALA A 202 -13.57 -21.25 6.97
N LYS A 203 -13.45 -22.21 7.90
CA LYS A 203 -14.12 -22.17 9.21
C LYS A 203 -13.67 -20.98 10.04
N GLU A 204 -12.37 -20.67 10.06
CA GLU A 204 -11.88 -19.54 10.85
C GLU A 204 -12.30 -18.19 10.26
N LEU A 205 -12.28 -18.04 8.94
CA LEU A 205 -12.83 -16.86 8.28
C LEU A 205 -14.33 -16.68 8.57
N GLN A 206 -15.11 -17.78 8.58
CA GLN A 206 -16.52 -17.71 8.95
C GLN A 206 -16.71 -17.21 10.39
N LYS A 207 -15.86 -17.64 11.33
CA LYS A 207 -15.92 -17.15 12.72
C LYS A 207 -15.62 -15.66 12.82
N ARG A 208 -14.63 -15.16 12.08
CA ARG A 208 -14.30 -13.72 12.01
C ARG A 208 -15.50 -12.92 11.51
N VAL A 209 -16.07 -13.34 10.38
CA VAL A 209 -17.28 -12.72 9.81
C VAL A 209 -18.45 -12.75 10.78
N ASP A 210 -18.63 -13.84 11.54
CA ASP A 210 -19.69 -13.96 12.55
C ASP A 210 -19.44 -13.07 13.78
N ALA A 211 -18.17 -12.75 14.07
CA ALA A 211 -17.76 -11.81 15.12
C ALA A 211 -17.80 -10.33 14.66
N GLY A 212 -18.11 -10.06 13.38
CA GLY A 212 -18.11 -8.71 12.81
C GLY A 212 -16.74 -8.23 12.31
N GLU A 213 -15.77 -9.13 12.21
CA GLU A 213 -14.47 -8.88 11.58
C GLU A 213 -14.54 -9.28 10.09
N ASP A 214 -13.70 -8.68 9.25
CA ASP A 214 -13.62 -9.00 7.81
C ASP A 214 -14.98 -8.96 7.08
N GLU A 215 -15.88 -8.04 7.43
CA GLU A 215 -17.25 -8.00 6.89
C GLU A 215 -17.32 -7.89 5.36
N TRP A 216 -16.26 -7.36 4.73
CA TRP A 216 -16.09 -7.33 3.28
C TRP A 216 -16.18 -8.72 2.64
N ARG A 217 -15.89 -9.80 3.38
CA ARG A 217 -16.03 -11.18 2.91
C ARG A 217 -17.48 -11.65 2.74
N ARG A 218 -18.47 -10.85 3.12
CA ARG A 218 -19.90 -11.13 2.85
C ARG A 218 -20.33 -10.71 1.44
N ASP A 219 -19.49 -9.93 0.75
CA ASP A 219 -19.73 -9.51 -0.64
C ASP A 219 -18.77 -10.26 -1.59
N PRO A 220 -19.28 -11.11 -2.50
CA PRO A 220 -18.44 -11.87 -3.42
C PRO A 220 -17.66 -10.97 -4.40
N LEU A 221 -18.19 -9.79 -4.74
CA LEU A 221 -17.48 -8.82 -5.59
C LEU A 221 -16.29 -8.20 -4.86
N GLN A 222 -16.41 -7.92 -3.56
CA GLN A 222 -15.28 -7.42 -2.76
C GLN A 222 -14.22 -8.50 -2.60
N VAL A 223 -14.61 -9.76 -2.33
CA VAL A 223 -13.66 -10.87 -2.24
C VAL A 223 -12.90 -11.05 -3.56
N ALA A 224 -13.59 -11.01 -4.70
CA ALA A 224 -12.96 -11.08 -6.01
C ALA A 224 -11.93 -9.95 -6.23
N LYS A 225 -12.26 -8.72 -5.85
CA LYS A 225 -11.35 -7.56 -5.99
C LYS A 225 -10.15 -7.60 -5.05
N ILE A 226 -10.35 -8.07 -3.82
CA ILE A 226 -9.31 -8.09 -2.79
C ILE A 226 -8.37 -9.27 -3.00
N GLU A 227 -8.89 -10.48 -3.22
CA GLU A 227 -8.09 -11.70 -3.33
C GLU A 227 -7.72 -12.07 -4.78
N GLY A 228 -8.43 -11.59 -5.80
CA GLY A 228 -8.06 -11.76 -7.21
C GLY A 228 -6.61 -11.37 -7.57
N PRO A 229 -6.02 -10.31 -6.98
CA PRO A 229 -4.62 -9.95 -7.19
C PRO A 229 -3.61 -11.04 -6.81
N ALA A 230 -3.96 -11.97 -5.92
CA ALA A 230 -3.15 -13.17 -5.63
C ALA A 230 -2.84 -13.99 -6.90
N ARG A 231 -3.74 -13.91 -7.87
CA ARG A 231 -3.71 -14.58 -9.16
C ARG A 231 -3.53 -13.60 -10.32
N GLY A 232 -3.00 -12.41 -10.06
CA GLY A 232 -2.60 -11.44 -11.09
C GLY A 232 -3.69 -10.48 -11.56
N LEU A 233 -4.93 -10.63 -11.10
CA LEU A 233 -6.05 -9.77 -11.46
C LEU A 233 -6.06 -8.54 -10.54
N LEU A 234 -5.53 -7.42 -11.02
CA LEU A 234 -5.40 -6.19 -10.22
C LEU A 234 -6.74 -5.63 -9.73
N PRO A 235 -6.77 -4.90 -8.60
CA PRO A 235 -8.02 -4.43 -8.00
C PRO A 235 -8.68 -3.27 -8.75
N ASP A 236 -7.93 -2.56 -9.60
CA ASP A 236 -8.40 -1.43 -10.43
C ASP A 236 -9.03 -1.88 -11.75
N LEU A 237 -8.98 -3.18 -12.06
CA LEU A 237 -9.68 -3.75 -13.21
C LEU A 237 -11.20 -3.65 -13.05
N GLU A 238 -11.91 -3.78 -14.16
CA GLU A 238 -13.37 -3.79 -14.16
C GLU A 238 -13.90 -5.17 -13.76
N TYR A 239 -14.38 -5.29 -12.51
CA TYR A 239 -15.07 -6.48 -12.01
C TYR A 239 -16.58 -6.29 -12.07
N VAL A 240 -17.29 -7.29 -12.57
CA VAL A 240 -18.76 -7.28 -12.71
C VAL A 240 -19.34 -8.56 -12.12
N LEU A 241 -20.16 -8.42 -11.08
CA LEU A 241 -20.94 -9.54 -10.53
C LEU A 241 -22.00 -9.96 -11.55
N LYS A 242 -21.94 -11.22 -12.01
CA LYS A 242 -22.85 -11.78 -13.01
C LYS A 242 -23.98 -12.58 -12.41
N SER A 243 -23.70 -13.30 -11.33
CA SER A 243 -24.70 -14.10 -10.64
C SER A 243 -24.32 -14.29 -9.17
N GLU A 244 -25.34 -14.43 -8.33
CA GLU A 244 -25.21 -14.81 -6.93
C GLU A 244 -26.46 -15.61 -6.55
N SER A 245 -26.28 -16.90 -6.24
CA SER A 245 -27.38 -17.77 -5.83
C SER A 245 -26.88 -18.99 -5.08
N ALA A 246 -27.59 -19.39 -4.03
CA ALA A 246 -27.35 -20.64 -3.29
C ALA A 246 -25.87 -20.85 -2.86
N GLY A 247 -25.23 -19.81 -2.32
CA GLY A 247 -23.84 -19.86 -1.86
C GLY A 247 -22.81 -20.00 -2.99
N ARG A 248 -23.17 -19.62 -4.21
CA ARG A 248 -22.28 -19.54 -5.38
C ARG A 248 -22.42 -18.17 -6.04
N ALA A 249 -21.31 -17.59 -6.46
CA ALA A 249 -21.30 -16.34 -7.21
C ALA A 249 -20.29 -16.41 -8.35
N GLU A 250 -20.59 -15.70 -9.44
CA GLU A 250 -19.68 -15.52 -10.56
C GLU A 250 -19.39 -14.04 -10.75
N VAL A 251 -18.10 -13.69 -10.72
CA VAL A 251 -17.61 -12.36 -11.05
C VAL A 251 -16.78 -12.46 -12.32
N GLU A 252 -17.05 -11.63 -13.32
CA GLU A 252 -16.19 -11.48 -14.48
C GLU A 252 -15.25 -10.30 -14.32
N VAL A 253 -14.04 -10.43 -14.84
CA VAL A 253 -13.05 -9.36 -14.92
C VAL A 253 -12.35 -9.39 -16.27
N VAL A 254 -12.10 -8.21 -16.83
CA VAL A 254 -11.39 -8.07 -18.11
C VAL A 254 -9.97 -7.57 -17.85
N HIS A 255 -8.98 -8.29 -18.37
CA HIS A 255 -7.57 -7.91 -18.30
C HIS A 255 -6.90 -8.19 -19.65
N GLU A 256 -6.22 -7.18 -20.19
CA GLU A 256 -5.50 -7.26 -21.48
C GLU A 256 -6.36 -7.82 -22.64
N GLY A 257 -7.64 -7.44 -22.68
CA GLY A 257 -8.58 -7.88 -23.72
C GLY A 257 -9.10 -9.31 -23.56
N LYS A 258 -8.72 -10.01 -22.48
CA LYS A 258 -9.21 -11.33 -22.12
C LYS A 258 -10.17 -11.25 -20.93
N THR A 259 -11.26 -12.02 -21.00
CA THR A 259 -12.23 -12.14 -19.91
C THR A 259 -11.86 -13.33 -19.03
N TYR A 260 -11.81 -13.10 -17.73
CA TYR A 260 -11.64 -14.12 -16.71
C TYR A 260 -12.92 -14.22 -15.87
N LYS A 261 -13.24 -15.44 -15.43
CA LYS A 261 -14.35 -15.75 -14.54
C LYS A 261 -13.80 -16.21 -13.20
N ILE A 262 -14.25 -15.54 -12.15
CA ILE A 262 -13.95 -15.87 -10.76
C ILE A 262 -15.21 -16.51 -10.19
N LEU A 263 -15.13 -17.80 -9.89
CA LEU A 263 -16.16 -18.53 -9.18
C LEU A 263 -15.89 -18.40 -7.68
N LEU A 264 -16.85 -17.87 -6.95
CA LEU A 264 -16.83 -17.79 -5.50
C LEU A 264 -17.86 -18.74 -4.89
N VAL A 265 -17.55 -19.24 -3.71
CA VAL A 265 -18.39 -20.17 -2.96
C VAL A 265 -18.47 -19.76 -1.50
N GLN A 266 -19.56 -20.16 -0.84
CA GLN A 266 -19.71 -20.10 0.61
C GLN A 266 -19.54 -21.50 1.21
N PRO A 267 -18.31 -21.88 1.64
CA PRO A 267 -17.98 -23.27 1.99
C PRO A 267 -18.52 -23.71 3.35
N VAL A 268 -18.81 -22.77 4.26
CA VAL A 268 -19.20 -23.10 5.65
C VAL A 268 -20.70 -22.91 5.89
N LYS A 269 -21.23 -21.74 5.51
CA LYS A 269 -22.62 -21.33 5.75
C LYS A 269 -23.12 -20.59 4.53
N GLN A 270 -24.27 -20.98 3.98
CA GLN A 270 -24.87 -20.31 2.82
C GLN A 270 -25.82 -19.17 3.25
N GLY A 271 -25.92 -18.14 2.41
CA GLY A 271 -26.80 -16.98 2.59
C GLY A 271 -26.06 -15.72 3.05
N GLU A 272 -26.81 -14.71 3.49
CA GLU A 272 -26.32 -13.35 3.78
C GLU A 272 -25.16 -13.29 4.79
N GLY A 273 -25.13 -14.20 5.77
CA GLY A 273 -24.05 -14.26 6.77
C GLY A 273 -22.87 -15.16 6.37
N GLY A 274 -22.89 -15.77 5.20
CA GLY A 274 -21.87 -16.71 4.75
C GLY A 274 -20.61 -16.02 4.27
N VAL A 275 -19.45 -16.58 4.62
CA VAL A 275 -18.16 -16.11 4.10
C VAL A 275 -17.98 -16.53 2.64
N TRP A 276 -17.63 -15.60 1.77
CA TRP A 276 -17.21 -15.89 0.40
C TRP A 276 -15.70 -16.13 0.32
N VAL A 277 -15.33 -17.12 -0.47
CA VAL A 277 -13.93 -17.41 -0.85
C VAL A 277 -13.88 -17.67 -2.36
N ILE A 278 -12.75 -17.39 -2.99
CA ILE A 278 -12.52 -17.78 -4.38
C ILE A 278 -12.32 -19.30 -4.41
N GLY A 279 -13.06 -20.00 -5.26
CA GLY A 279 -12.87 -21.43 -5.51
C GLY A 279 -12.12 -21.70 -6.81
N GLU A 280 -12.34 -20.89 -7.83
CA GLU A 280 -11.73 -21.08 -9.14
C GLU A 280 -11.61 -19.77 -9.91
N ILE A 281 -10.54 -19.63 -10.69
CA ILE A 281 -10.38 -18.58 -11.68
C ILE A 281 -10.09 -19.24 -13.03
N THR A 282 -10.94 -18.98 -14.02
CA THR A 282 -10.81 -19.51 -15.39
C THR A 282 -10.76 -18.37 -16.39
N GLY A 283 -10.16 -18.60 -17.56
CA GLY A 283 -10.11 -17.63 -18.65
C GLY A 283 -9.23 -18.08 -19.79
#